data_AF-A0A1V5KCI4-F1
#
_entry.id   AF-A0A1V5KCI4-F1
#
_cell.length_a   1.000
_cell.length_b   1.000
_cell.length_c   1.000
_cell.angle_alpha   90.00
_cell.angle_beta   90.00
_cell.angle_gamma   90.00
#
_symmetry.space_group_name_H-M   'P 1'
#
loop_
_entity.id
_entity.type
_entity.pdbx_description
1 polymer ?
#
loop_
_entity_poly.entity_id
_entity_poly.type
_entity_poly.pdbx_seq_one_letter_code
_entity_poly.pdbx_strand_id
1 'polypeptide(L)'
;MKKVKALSITIPGELTEKLHKISKAENKSVSFVISEAVMSYCGKKELEEARAEFSERARKMGVVSEEDIDRVIHEYRQERKSAKNHR
;
A
#
# COMPACT_ATOMS: atom_id res chain seq x y z
N MET A 1 2.01 11.12 -21.65
CA MET A 1 2.46 11.79 -20.40
C MET A 1 1.29 11.86 -19.42
N LYS A 2 1.44 11.40 -18.17
CA LYS A 2 0.43 11.67 -17.11
C LYS A 2 0.27 13.20 -17.00
N LYS A 3 -0.96 13.69 -16.82
CA LYS A 3 -1.21 15.13 -16.61
C LYS A 3 -0.53 15.57 -15.32
N VAL A 4 0.52 16.40 -15.42
CA VAL A 4 1.19 17.01 -14.27
C VAL A 4 0.60 18.40 -14.05
N LYS A 5 0.37 18.77 -12.79
CA LYS A 5 -0.06 20.11 -12.39
C LYS A 5 1.00 20.72 -11.48
N ALA A 6 1.31 22.00 -11.69
CA ALA A 6 2.16 22.75 -10.78
C ALA A 6 1.42 22.95 -9.45
N LEU A 7 2.14 22.78 -8.35
CA LEU A 7 1.63 22.93 -6.99
C LEU A 7 2.62 23.79 -6.19
N SER A 8 2.10 24.80 -5.50
CA SER A 8 2.86 25.58 -4.52
C SER A 8 2.46 25.11 -3.12
N ILE A 9 3.44 24.74 -2.29
CA ILE A 9 3.23 24.27 -0.92
C ILE A 9 4.21 24.96 0.03
N THR A 10 3.84 25.06 1.30
CA THR A 10 4.73 25.51 2.37
C THR A 10 5.15 24.30 3.19
N ILE A 11 6.45 24.13 3.42
CA ILE A 11 7.00 23.07 4.26
C ILE A 11 8.07 23.65 5.21
N PRO A 12 8.33 23.02 6.36
CA PRO A 12 9.43 23.40 7.26
C PRO A 12 10.78 23.52 6.54
N GLY A 13 11.57 24.54 6.87
CA GLY A 13 12.88 24.79 6.26
C GLY A 13 13.83 23.60 6.35
N GLU A 14 13.83 22.89 7.48
CA GLU A 14 14.64 21.68 7.67
C GLU A 14 14.30 20.57 6.66
N LEU A 15 13.02 20.45 6.26
CA LEU A 15 12.61 19.48 5.26
C LEU A 15 13.03 19.92 3.86
N THR A 16 12.99 21.22 3.57
CA THR A 16 13.51 21.78 2.31
C THR A 16 15.00 21.46 2.12
N GLU A 17 15.81 21.60 3.17
CA GLU A 17 17.23 21.24 3.11
C GLU A 17 17.45 19.76 2.84
N LYS A 18 16.72 18.88 3.54
CA LYS A 18 16.78 17.43 3.33
C LYS A 18 16.37 17.05 1.90
N LEU A 19 15.32 17.68 1.39
CA LEU A 19 14.82 17.47 0.03
C LEU A 19 15.86 17.84 -1.03
N HIS A 20 16.55 18.97 -0.85
CA HIS A 20 17.64 19.38 -1.74
C HIS A 20 18.84 18.44 -1.66
N LYS A 21 19.17 17.92 -0.47
CA LYS A 21 20.25 16.93 -0.31
C LYS A 21 19.93 15.65 -1.07
N ILE A 22 18.72 15.11 -0.92
CA ILE A 22 18.25 13.89 -1.61
C ILE A 22 18.24 14.12 -3.13
N SER A 23 17.66 15.23 -3.58
CA SER A 23 17.60 15.61 -4.99
C SER A 23 19.00 15.64 -5.63
N LYS A 24 19.98 16.24 -4.96
CA LYS A 24 21.37 16.29 -5.42
C LYS A 24 22.05 14.92 -5.40
N ALA A 25 21.88 14.15 -4.34
CA ALA A 25 22.51 12.84 -4.19
C ALA A 25 22.00 11.83 -5.24
N GLU A 26 20.71 11.88 -5.57
CA GLU A 26 20.09 10.95 -6.50
C GLU A 26 20.00 11.47 -7.94
N ASN A 27 20.44 12.71 -8.19
CA ASN A 27 20.28 13.41 -9.47
C ASN A 27 18.83 13.41 -9.98
N LYS A 28 17.88 13.62 -9.06
CA LYS A 28 16.43 13.66 -9.34
C LYS A 28 15.86 15.04 -9.04
N SER A 29 14.78 15.43 -9.71
CA SER A 29 14.12 16.70 -9.41
C SER A 29 13.40 16.67 -8.06
N VAL A 30 13.28 17.85 -7.42
CA VAL A 30 12.52 18.01 -6.17
C VAL A 30 11.08 17.48 -6.32
N SER A 31 10.43 17.78 -7.44
CA SER A 31 9.07 17.29 -7.73
C SER A 31 8.99 15.77 -7.79
N PHE A 32 10.04 15.09 -8.27
CA PHE A 32 10.10 13.64 -8.25
C PHE A 32 10.17 13.11 -6.82
N VAL A 33 11.09 13.64 -6.00
CA VAL A 33 11.26 13.21 -4.60
C VAL A 33 9.96 13.41 -3.80
N ILE A 34 9.29 14.55 -3.98
CA ILE A 34 7.98 14.80 -3.36
C ILE A 34 6.94 13.80 -3.86
N SER A 35 6.88 13.56 -5.17
CA SER A 35 5.90 12.63 -5.75
C SER A 35 6.10 11.21 -5.22
N GLU A 36 7.33 10.75 -5.11
CA GLU A 36 7.69 9.45 -4.54
C GLU A 36 7.27 9.34 -3.07
N ALA A 37 7.56 10.37 -2.27
CA ALA A 37 7.16 10.42 -0.87
C ALA A 37 5.64 10.38 -0.71
N VAL A 38 4.89 11.14 -1.51
CA VAL A 38 3.43 11.16 -1.49
C VAL A 38 2.86 9.80 -1.91
N MET A 39 3.36 9.18 -2.97
CA MET A 39 2.92 7.84 -3.39
C MET A 39 3.16 6.79 -2.29
N SER A 40 4.34 6.83 -1.65
CA SER A 40 4.65 5.92 -0.54
C SER A 40 3.71 6.14 0.65
N TYR A 41 3.42 7.40 1.00
CA TYR A 41 2.51 7.72 2.09
C TYR A 41 1.07 7.26 1.79
N CYS A 42 0.56 7.53 0.58
CA CYS A 42 -0.76 7.07 0.15
C CYS A 42 -0.86 5.54 0.18
N GLY A 43 0.11 4.83 -0.40
CA GLY A 43 0.09 3.36 -0.41
C GLY A 43 0.13 2.74 0.98
N LYS A 44 0.88 3.33 1.92
CA LYS A 44 0.86 2.90 3.34
C LYS A 44 -0.51 3.10 3.96
N LYS A 45 -1.13 4.27 3.73
CA LYS A 45 -2.44 4.58 4.27
C LYS A 45 -3.54 3.69 3.71
N GLU A 46 -3.52 3.43 2.40
CA GLU A 46 -4.43 2.48 1.74
C GLU A 46 -4.30 1.08 2.34
N LEU A 47 -3.06 0.63 2.62
CA LEU A 47 -2.82 -0.66 3.26
C LEU A 47 -3.33 -0.69 4.71
N GLU A 48 -3.17 0.38 5.48
CA GLU A 48 -3.69 0.49 6.84
C GLU A 48 -5.23 0.43 6.86
N GLU A 49 -5.88 1.16 5.95
CA GLU A 49 -7.34 1.16 5.78
C GLU A 49 -7.84 -0.23 5.40
N ALA A 50 -7.22 -0.86 4.40
CA ALA A 50 -7.53 -2.23 3.99
C ALA A 50 -7.33 -3.22 5.14
N ARG A 51 -6.22 -3.12 5.88
CA ARG A 51 -5.95 -3.98 7.03
C ARG A 51 -7.02 -3.87 8.10
N ALA A 52 -7.51 -2.67 8.40
CA ALA A 52 -8.58 -2.48 9.38
C ALA A 52 -9.86 -3.20 8.93
N GLU A 53 -10.28 -3.01 7.69
CA GLU A 53 -11.46 -3.65 7.10
C GLU A 53 -11.32 -5.19 7.08
N PHE A 54 -10.20 -5.70 6.59
CA PHE A 54 -9.95 -7.14 6.53
C PHE A 54 -9.82 -7.77 7.91
N SER A 55 -9.22 -7.08 8.88
CA SER A 55 -9.11 -7.58 10.25
C SER A 55 -10.48 -7.71 10.91
N GLU A 56 -11.39 -6.75 10.69
CA GLU A 56 -12.75 -6.83 11.22
C GLU A 56 -13.51 -8.01 10.60
N ARG A 57 -13.39 -8.20 9.28
CA ARG A 57 -13.99 -9.35 8.57
C ARG A 57 -13.42 -10.68 9.03
N ALA A 58 -12.10 -10.78 9.16
CA ALA A 58 -11.42 -11.98 9.63
C ALA A 58 -11.90 -12.38 11.03
N ARG A 59 -12.00 -11.41 11.95
CA ARG A 59 -12.57 -11.64 13.30
C ARG A 59 -14.00 -12.14 13.26
N LYS A 60 -14.87 -11.55 12.42
CA LYS A 60 -16.26 -12.02 12.24
C LYS A 60 -16.33 -13.44 11.69
N MET A 61 -15.33 -13.86 10.92
CA MET A 61 -15.20 -15.22 10.38
C MET A 61 -14.43 -16.18 11.30
N GLY A 62 -14.02 -15.74 12.50
CA GLY A 62 -13.27 -16.56 13.44
C GLY A 62 -11.82 -16.82 13.01
N VAL A 63 -11.27 -16.05 12.07
CA VAL A 63 -9.87 -16.16 11.61
C VAL A 63 -9.04 -15.20 12.46
N VAL A 64 -8.31 -15.75 13.44
CA VAL A 64 -7.52 -14.95 14.39
C VAL A 64 -6.07 -15.38 14.51
N SER A 65 -5.70 -16.53 13.92
CA SER A 65 -4.32 -17.02 13.88
C SER A 65 -3.85 -17.34 12.45
N GLU A 66 -2.55 -17.59 12.29
CA GLU A 66 -1.98 -18.00 11.01
C GLU A 66 -2.51 -19.38 10.57
N GLU A 67 -2.74 -20.29 11.52
CA GLU A 67 -3.31 -21.60 11.24
C GLU A 67 -4.75 -21.52 10.71
N ASP A 68 -5.55 -20.56 11.20
CA ASP A 68 -6.89 -20.31 10.68
C ASP A 68 -6.85 -19.78 9.24
N ILE A 69 -5.88 -18.93 8.91
CA ILE A 69 -5.67 -18.43 7.55
C ILE A 69 -5.33 -19.60 6.63
N ASP A 70 -4.41 -20.46 7.04
CA ASP A 70 -4.01 -21.62 6.25
C ASP A 70 -5.18 -22.59 6.02
N ARG A 71 -5.99 -22.84 7.05
CA ARG A 71 -7.21 -23.65 6.95
C ARG A 71 -8.16 -23.08 5.90
N VAL A 72 -8.53 -21.80 6.01
CA VAL A 72 -9.46 -21.14 5.09
C VAL A 72 -8.93 -21.12 3.65
N ILE A 73 -7.63 -20.89 3.45
CA ILE A 73 -7.01 -20.93 2.12
C ILE A 73 -7.05 -22.35 1.53
N HIS A 74 -6.76 -23.37 2.34
CA HIS A 74 -6.79 -24.76 1.91
C HIS A 74 -8.20 -25.18 1.51
N GLU A 75 -9.20 -24.89 2.34
CA GLU A 75 -10.62 -25.13 2.06
C GLU A 75 -11.03 -24.48 0.73
N TYR A 76 -10.78 -23.19 0.56
CA TYR A 76 -11.09 -22.46 -0.67
C TYR A 76 -10.41 -23.06 -1.91
N ARG A 77 -9.14 -23.44 -1.81
CA ARG A 77 -8.40 -24.06 -2.93
C ARG A 77 -8.98 -25.42 -3.30
N GLN A 78 -9.41 -26.22 -2.32
CA GLN A 78 -10.04 -27.52 -2.58
C GLN A 78 -11.40 -27.35 -3.26
N GLU A 79 -12.24 -26.43 -2.77
CA GLU A 79 -13.54 -26.12 -3.38
C GLU A 79 -13.39 -25.70 -4.86
N ARG A 80 -12.42 -24.83 -5.17
CA ARG A 80 -12.18 -24.41 -6.56
C ARG A 80 -11.69 -25.53 -7.47
N LYS A 81 -10.90 -26.48 -6.96
CA LYS A 81 -10.46 -27.65 -7.74
C LYS A 81 -11.64 -28.57 -8.04
N SER A 82 -12.49 -28.82 -7.05
CA SER A 82 -13.70 -29.62 -7.20
C SER A 82 -14.70 -29.00 -8.18
N ALA A 83 -14.88 -27.67 -8.14
CA ALA A 83 -15.74 -26.93 -9.05
C ALA A 83 -15.21 -26.89 -10.51
N LYS A 84 -13.89 -26.99 -10.70
CA LYS A 84 -13.27 -27.05 -12.03
C LYS A 84 -13.37 -28.44 -12.67
N ASN A 85 -13.44 -29.50 -11.87
CA ASN A 85 -13.58 -30.88 -12.35
C ASN A 85 -15.03 -31.28 -12.67
N HIS A 86 -16.02 -30.45 -12.35
CA HIS A 86 -17.45 -30.66 -12.65
C HIS A 86 -17.96 -29.82 -13.85
N ARG A 87 -17.06 -29.26 -14.66
CA ARG A 87 -17.37 -28.54 -15.90
C ARG A 87 -16.77 -29.21 -17.12
#